data_AF-A0A0K0CXC8-F1
#
_entry.id   AF-A0A0K0CXC8-F1
#
_cell.length_a   1.000
_cell.length_b   1.000
_cell.length_c   1.000
_cell.angle_alpha   90.00
_cell.angle_beta   90.00
_cell.angle_gamma   90.00
#
_symmetry.space_group_name_H-M   'P 1'
#
loop_
_entity.id
_entity.type
_entity.pdbx_description
1 polymer ?
#
loop_
_entity_poly.entity_id
_entity_poly.type
_entity_poly.pdbx_seq_one_letter_code
_entity_poly.pdbx_strand_id
1 'polypeptide(L)'
;MGEYTELEEENITLQKTVANLRGAQVEFESLKIDCTRYADEIYMLNAAMEESQLLKTIAERQVEEALLAAQQEREQRLAMKKELDSFRELEATCDSLQEEVKDREKTAVEVISSIMSKLNMNYSGEMDFRHVRQQRDLVLDRLDHLLKGENFDSIADRRDHDQRADIRTLLLFAGEKAAQLAAAQDAMIQVSDQLFQFYSQIVQNHGLTTEKSVIEIVNKLRQLARENAEDLPKVSLIDEGVESGTETDNSGAKAIPLNSDRAVLAPSFIREIDKRLSSCKIVDAVSESDLRQRILTDGSALSQTSDSMKKLLTAVKRTAEQALNQAVSAGGAETDDILMQNMKLRSLLSTKRDQISTLRTVLKSNKLTAESALASLRDKYEADKKAHQENSERMRRELKQLKEDAATFASHRAMFTARCEELQAQVEELEADQRNSEEEKKTLNQLLRLAIQQKLTLTQVSCRLVCQDQDSQRGCHNFVLWKN
;
A
#
# COMPACT_ATOMS: atom_id res chain seq x y z
N MET A 1 -57.55 99.32 15.86
CA MET A 1 -57.56 98.69 14.53
C MET A 1 -56.27 97.90 14.28
N GLY A 2 -55.08 98.48 14.49
CA GLY A 2 -53.79 97.74 14.34
C GLY A 2 -53.61 96.55 15.29
N GLU A 3 -53.75 96.74 16.61
CA GLU A 3 -53.60 95.66 17.60
C GLU A 3 -54.58 94.48 17.42
N TYR A 4 -55.79 94.75 16.89
CA TYR A 4 -56.76 93.69 16.61
C TYR A 4 -56.33 92.83 15.42
N THR A 5 -55.70 93.44 14.41
CA THR A 5 -55.18 92.73 13.23
C THR A 5 -53.97 91.87 13.60
N GLU A 6 -53.07 92.39 14.45
CA GLU A 6 -51.91 91.62 14.97
C GLU A 6 -52.35 90.42 15.82
N LEU A 7 -53.35 90.61 16.70
CA LEU A 7 -53.92 89.51 17.49
C LEU A 7 -54.62 88.45 16.63
N GLU A 8 -55.28 88.84 15.54
CA GLU A 8 -55.86 87.91 14.56
C GLU A 8 -54.77 87.12 13.81
N GLU A 9 -53.69 87.77 13.39
CA GLU A 9 -52.54 87.12 12.73
C GLU A 9 -51.82 86.15 13.69
N GLU A 10 -51.60 86.53 14.95
CA GLU A 10 -51.07 85.65 16.00
C GLU A 10 -52.00 84.46 16.26
N ASN A 11 -53.31 84.67 16.30
CA ASN A 11 -54.27 83.58 16.49
C ASN A 11 -54.22 82.59 15.30
N ILE A 12 -54.15 83.10 14.07
CA ILE A 12 -54.04 82.26 12.86
C ILE A 12 -52.73 81.46 12.87
N THR A 13 -51.61 82.06 13.27
CA THR A 13 -50.32 81.34 13.37
C THR A 13 -50.34 80.28 14.47
N LEU A 14 -50.92 80.58 15.63
CA LEU A 14 -51.13 79.59 16.69
C LEU A 14 -52.07 78.45 16.26
N GLN A 15 -53.13 78.73 15.53
CA GLN A 15 -54.00 77.70 14.98
C GLN A 15 -53.26 76.80 13.98
N LYS A 16 -52.39 77.38 13.14
CA LYS A 16 -51.53 76.62 12.21
C LYS A 16 -50.51 75.76 12.95
N THR A 17 -49.84 76.28 13.98
CA THR A 17 -48.88 75.49 14.76
C THR A 17 -49.58 74.37 15.51
N VAL A 18 -50.76 74.62 16.10
CA VAL A 18 -51.59 73.58 16.73
C VAL A 18 -52.04 72.52 15.72
N ALA A 19 -52.45 72.91 14.51
CA ALA A 19 -52.81 71.96 13.46
C ALA A 19 -51.61 71.09 13.04
N ASN A 20 -50.43 71.70 12.86
CA ASN A 20 -49.20 70.97 12.54
C ASN A 20 -48.78 70.02 13.66
N LEU A 21 -48.85 70.45 14.92
CA LEU A 21 -48.54 69.60 16.08
C LEU A 21 -49.52 68.42 16.19
N ARG A 22 -50.80 68.63 15.89
CA ARG A 22 -51.79 67.54 15.81
C ARG A 22 -51.48 66.56 14.69
N GLY A 23 -51.06 67.05 13.51
CA GLY A 23 -50.61 66.20 12.40
C GLY A 23 -49.41 65.34 12.80
N ALA A 24 -48.36 65.96 13.35
CA ALA A 24 -47.17 65.26 13.84
C ALA A 24 -47.48 64.25 14.96
N GLN A 25 -48.45 64.54 15.83
CA GLN A 25 -48.89 63.61 16.87
C GLN A 25 -49.57 62.36 16.29
N VAL A 26 -50.40 62.52 15.26
CA VAL A 26 -51.03 61.37 14.56
C VAL A 26 -49.97 60.53 13.85
N GLU A 27 -49.01 61.15 13.19
CA GLU A 27 -47.88 60.45 12.55
C GLU A 27 -47.04 59.68 13.59
N PHE A 28 -46.76 60.29 14.74
CA PHE A 28 -46.04 59.62 15.82
C PHE A 28 -46.78 58.39 16.37
N GLU A 29 -48.08 58.49 16.62
CA GLU A 29 -48.88 57.34 17.08
C GLU A 29 -48.95 56.24 16.00
N SER A 30 -49.03 56.62 14.71
CA SER A 30 -48.95 55.65 13.60
C SER A 30 -47.61 54.91 13.60
N LEU A 31 -46.49 55.65 13.70
CA LEU A 31 -45.15 55.06 13.74
C LEU A 31 -44.95 54.17 14.97
N LYS A 32 -45.54 54.53 16.10
CA LYS A 32 -45.49 53.72 17.33
C LYS A 32 -46.21 52.38 17.15
N ILE A 33 -47.37 52.37 16.50
CA ILE A 33 -48.09 51.13 16.16
C ILE A 33 -47.23 50.27 15.22
N ASP A 34 -46.62 50.87 14.19
CA ASP A 34 -45.73 50.15 13.28
C ASP A 34 -44.52 49.58 14.02
N CYS A 35 -43.89 50.33 14.93
CA CYS A 35 -42.79 49.83 15.77
C CYS A 35 -43.22 48.62 16.62
N THR A 36 -44.41 48.64 17.21
CA THR A 36 -44.91 47.48 17.97
C THR A 36 -45.16 46.28 17.05
N ARG A 37 -45.73 46.49 15.87
CA ARG A 37 -45.96 45.44 14.88
C ARG A 37 -44.66 44.79 14.42
N TYR A 38 -43.64 45.60 14.13
CA TYR A 38 -42.31 45.08 13.77
C TYR A 38 -41.64 44.35 14.92
N ALA A 39 -41.81 44.79 16.16
CA ALA A 39 -41.28 44.08 17.33
C ALA A 39 -41.90 42.68 17.48
N ASP A 40 -43.21 42.57 17.31
CA ASP A 40 -43.93 41.30 17.34
C ASP A 40 -43.51 40.39 16.16
N GLU A 41 -43.34 40.96 14.97
CA GLU A 41 -42.85 40.23 13.79
C GLU A 41 -41.44 39.68 14.00
N ILE A 42 -40.53 40.48 14.57
CA ILE A 42 -39.18 40.04 14.94
C ILE A 42 -39.22 38.91 15.97
N TYR A 43 -40.09 39.02 16.98
CA TYR A 43 -40.24 37.98 18.00
C TYR A 43 -40.68 36.65 17.38
N MET A 44 -41.70 36.68 16.51
CA MET A 44 -42.19 35.49 15.82
C MET A 44 -41.13 34.89 14.86
N LEU A 45 -40.41 35.74 14.12
CA LEU A 45 -39.33 35.29 13.24
C LEU A 45 -38.18 34.64 14.00
N ASN A 46 -37.82 35.18 15.17
CA ASN A 46 -36.79 34.57 16.02
C ASN A 46 -37.24 33.22 16.58
N ALA A 47 -38.48 33.09 17.04
CA ALA A 47 -39.02 31.81 17.51
C ALA A 47 -39.03 30.75 16.39
N ALA A 48 -39.44 31.12 15.17
CA ALA A 48 -39.40 30.24 14.01
C ALA A 48 -37.95 29.86 13.62
N MET A 49 -37.00 30.79 13.78
CA MET A 49 -35.59 30.52 13.53
C MET A 49 -35.01 29.51 14.54
N GLU A 50 -35.34 29.65 15.83
CA GLU A 50 -34.91 28.72 16.88
C GLU A 50 -35.48 27.31 16.67
N GLU A 51 -36.76 27.21 16.31
CA GLU A 51 -37.40 25.92 15.98
C GLU A 51 -36.74 25.26 14.76
N SER A 52 -36.47 26.04 13.72
CA SER A 52 -35.76 25.58 12.51
C SER A 52 -34.34 25.09 12.84
N GLN A 53 -33.63 25.77 13.73
CA GLN A 53 -32.30 25.34 14.19
C GLN A 53 -32.36 24.02 14.96
N LEU A 54 -33.35 23.84 15.84
CA LEU A 54 -33.53 22.59 16.57
C LEU A 54 -33.82 21.42 15.62
N LEU A 55 -34.72 21.62 14.65
CA LEU A 55 -35.04 20.62 13.63
C LEU A 55 -33.82 20.26 12.79
N LYS A 56 -33.00 21.25 12.43
CA LYS A 56 -31.74 21.04 11.73
C LYS A 56 -30.79 20.15 12.54
N THR A 57 -30.59 20.43 13.83
CA THR A 57 -29.72 19.62 14.70
C THR A 57 -30.22 18.18 14.84
N ILE A 58 -31.54 17.98 14.95
CA ILE A 58 -32.13 16.63 15.01
C ILE A 58 -31.88 15.88 13.69
N ALA A 59 -32.09 16.53 12.55
CA ALA A 59 -31.86 15.93 11.23
C ALA A 59 -30.39 15.59 11.00
N GLU A 60 -29.46 16.49 11.37
CA GLU A 60 -28.01 16.25 11.29
C GLU A 60 -27.62 15.02 12.11
N ARG A 61 -28.11 14.93 13.35
CA ARG A 61 -27.85 13.77 14.22
C ARG A 61 -28.41 12.47 13.65
N GLN A 62 -29.63 12.49 13.09
CA GLN A 62 -30.22 11.29 12.48
C GLN A 62 -29.42 10.80 11.27
N VAL A 63 -28.89 11.72 10.45
CA VAL A 63 -28.02 11.39 9.32
C VAL A 63 -26.70 10.79 9.80
N GLU A 64 -26.10 11.34 10.86
CA GLU A 64 -24.88 10.81 11.47
C GLU A 64 -25.09 9.39 12.02
N GLU A 65 -26.18 9.15 12.74
CA GLU A 65 -26.54 7.83 13.28
C GLU A 65 -26.78 6.81 12.15
N ALA A 66 -27.49 7.19 11.08
CA ALA A 66 -27.71 6.34 9.92
C ALA A 66 -26.40 6.02 9.16
N LEU A 67 -25.50 7.00 9.06
CA LEU A 67 -24.19 6.82 8.42
C LEU A 67 -23.32 5.83 9.22
N LEU A 68 -23.29 5.96 10.55
CA LEU A 68 -22.56 5.05 11.42
C LEU A 68 -23.10 3.61 11.34
N ALA A 69 -24.43 3.45 11.34
CA ALA A 69 -25.05 2.14 11.17
C ALA A 69 -24.70 1.50 9.82
N ALA A 70 -24.74 2.27 8.73
CA ALA A 70 -24.38 1.79 7.40
C ALA A 70 -22.88 1.43 7.29
N GLN A 71 -22.00 2.17 7.98
CA GLN A 71 -20.57 1.85 8.06
C GLN A 71 -20.34 0.53 8.81
N GLN A 72 -21.00 0.33 9.95
CA GLN A 72 -20.91 -0.93 10.71
C GLN A 72 -21.41 -2.12 9.89
N GLU A 73 -22.52 -1.98 9.17
CA GLU A 73 -23.04 -3.04 8.31
C GLU A 73 -22.07 -3.36 7.17
N ARG A 74 -21.44 -2.34 6.55
CA ARG A 74 -20.42 -2.53 5.52
C ARG A 74 -19.21 -3.29 6.06
N GLU A 75 -18.73 -2.95 7.25
CA GLU A 75 -17.61 -3.64 7.89
C GLU A 75 -17.94 -5.10 8.20
N GLN A 76 -19.13 -5.37 8.74
CA GLN A 76 -19.62 -6.74 8.97
C GLN A 76 -19.71 -7.54 7.66
N ARG A 77 -20.24 -6.96 6.58
CA ARG A 77 -20.29 -7.60 5.26
C ARG A 77 -18.89 -7.91 4.72
N LEU A 78 -17.92 -7.00 4.92
CA LEU A 78 -16.53 -7.23 4.53
C LEU A 78 -15.88 -8.33 5.35
N ALA A 79 -16.16 -8.42 6.65
CA ALA A 79 -15.68 -9.49 7.51
C ALA A 79 -16.24 -10.86 7.07
N MET A 80 -17.55 -10.98 6.90
CA MET A 80 -18.19 -12.21 6.41
C MET A 80 -17.67 -12.60 5.01
N LYS A 81 -17.42 -11.63 4.13
CA LYS A 81 -16.85 -11.90 2.81
C LYS A 81 -15.44 -12.50 2.92
N LYS A 82 -14.59 -11.98 3.81
CA LYS A 82 -13.25 -12.55 4.04
C LYS A 82 -13.32 -13.98 4.56
N GLU A 83 -14.23 -14.26 5.49
CA GLU A 83 -14.44 -15.61 6.01
C GLU A 83 -14.93 -16.57 4.90
N LEU A 84 -15.82 -16.11 4.03
CA LEU A 84 -16.33 -16.90 2.90
C LEU A 84 -15.24 -17.16 1.85
N ASP A 85 -14.42 -16.16 1.53
CA ASP A 85 -13.28 -16.32 0.62
C ASP A 85 -12.25 -17.30 1.21
N SER A 86 -11.96 -17.22 2.52
CA SER A 86 -11.10 -18.19 3.21
C SER A 86 -11.69 -19.61 3.21
N PHE A 87 -13.00 -19.75 3.38
CA PHE A 87 -13.67 -21.05 3.30
C PHE A 87 -13.56 -21.65 1.90
N ARG A 88 -13.73 -20.84 0.84
CA ARG A 88 -13.55 -21.28 -0.56
C ARG A 88 -12.11 -21.69 -0.86
N GLU A 89 -11.13 -20.98 -0.32
CA GLU A 89 -9.73 -21.37 -0.44
C GLU A 89 -9.50 -22.73 0.22
N LEU A 90 -10.01 -22.94 1.44
CA LEU A 90 -9.92 -24.22 2.13
C LEU A 90 -10.61 -25.35 1.36
N GLU A 91 -11.82 -25.11 0.84
CA GLU A 91 -12.56 -26.05 0.00
C GLU A 91 -11.74 -26.46 -1.24
N ALA A 92 -11.13 -25.49 -1.95
CA ALA A 92 -10.26 -25.78 -3.08
C ALA A 92 -9.02 -26.59 -2.68
N THR A 93 -8.43 -26.34 -1.50
CA THR A 93 -7.32 -27.16 -0.99
C THR A 93 -7.76 -28.57 -0.63
N CYS A 94 -8.96 -28.75 -0.06
CA CYS A 94 -9.52 -30.05 0.24
C CYS A 94 -9.76 -30.86 -1.04
N ASP A 95 -10.32 -30.24 -2.08
CA ASP A 95 -10.52 -30.88 -3.39
C ASP A 95 -9.19 -31.30 -4.03
N SER A 96 -8.18 -30.41 -3.99
CA SER A 96 -6.84 -30.73 -4.49
C SER A 96 -6.20 -31.89 -3.73
N LEU A 97 -6.29 -31.90 -2.39
CA LEU A 97 -5.77 -32.98 -1.56
C LEU A 97 -6.52 -34.29 -1.82
N GLN A 98 -7.83 -34.23 -2.07
CA GLN A 98 -8.64 -35.40 -2.39
C GLN A 98 -8.22 -36.03 -3.73
N GLU A 99 -7.95 -35.22 -4.75
CA GLU A 99 -7.40 -35.73 -6.02
C GLU A 99 -5.98 -36.30 -5.84
N GLU A 100 -5.10 -35.63 -5.08
CA GLU A 100 -3.79 -36.20 -4.78
C GLU A 100 -3.87 -37.55 -4.04
N VAL A 101 -4.82 -37.72 -3.12
CA VAL A 101 -5.05 -39.00 -2.44
C VAL A 101 -5.47 -40.06 -3.45
N LYS A 102 -6.42 -39.77 -4.35
CA LYS A 102 -6.84 -40.72 -5.40
C LYS A 102 -5.68 -41.14 -6.31
N ASP A 103 -4.84 -40.18 -6.72
CA ASP A 103 -3.68 -40.46 -7.56
C ASP A 103 -2.64 -41.34 -6.83
N ARG A 104 -2.39 -41.08 -5.54
CA ARG A 104 -1.52 -41.92 -4.70
C ARG A 104 -2.11 -43.32 -4.51
N GLU A 105 -3.41 -43.44 -4.30
CA GLU A 105 -4.10 -44.73 -4.20
C GLU A 105 -3.95 -45.53 -5.50
N LYS A 106 -4.17 -44.90 -6.65
CA LYS A 106 -3.98 -45.52 -7.97
C LYS A 106 -2.54 -45.98 -8.18
N THR A 107 -1.57 -45.12 -7.86
CA THR A 107 -0.14 -45.47 -7.97
C THR A 107 0.21 -46.65 -7.08
N ALA A 108 -0.31 -46.71 -5.85
CA ALA A 108 -0.10 -47.83 -4.95
C ALA A 108 -0.70 -49.14 -5.51
N VAL A 109 -1.89 -49.08 -6.10
CA VAL A 109 -2.51 -50.23 -6.79
C VAL A 109 -1.62 -50.75 -7.91
N GLU A 110 -1.10 -49.86 -8.76
CA GLU A 110 -0.22 -50.22 -9.88
C GLU A 110 1.09 -50.86 -9.41
N VAL A 111 1.74 -50.29 -8.39
CA VAL A 111 2.99 -50.81 -7.83
C VAL A 111 2.81 -52.20 -7.25
N ILE A 112 1.79 -52.40 -6.39
CA ILE A 112 1.56 -53.71 -5.76
C ILE A 112 1.16 -54.75 -6.80
N SER A 113 0.34 -54.39 -7.78
CA SER A 113 -0.02 -55.29 -8.89
C SER A 113 1.21 -55.72 -9.69
N SER A 114 2.12 -54.78 -9.97
CA SER A 114 3.39 -55.07 -10.66
C SER A 114 4.30 -56.00 -9.84
N ILE A 115 4.41 -55.79 -8.53
CA ILE A 115 5.21 -56.65 -7.65
C ILE A 115 4.60 -58.04 -7.53
N MET A 116 3.28 -58.15 -7.33
CA MET A 116 2.57 -59.43 -7.28
C MET A 116 2.76 -60.23 -8.57
N SER A 117 2.68 -59.57 -9.74
CA SER A 117 2.97 -60.19 -11.03
C SER A 117 4.39 -60.73 -11.10
N LYS A 118 5.40 -59.95 -10.68
CA LYS A 118 6.82 -60.39 -10.65
C LYS A 118 7.09 -61.52 -9.66
N LEU A 119 6.33 -61.60 -8.58
CA LEU A 119 6.41 -62.68 -7.58
C LEU A 119 5.56 -63.91 -7.95
N ASN A 120 4.97 -63.94 -9.15
CA ASN A 120 4.04 -64.99 -9.63
C ASN A 120 2.85 -65.24 -8.68
N MET A 121 2.36 -64.19 -8.03
CA MET A 121 1.15 -64.25 -7.21
C MET A 121 -0.07 -63.98 -8.09
N ASN A 122 -0.89 -65.01 -8.34
CA ASN A 122 -2.04 -64.89 -9.24
C ASN A 122 -3.24 -64.24 -8.53
N TYR A 123 -3.61 -63.04 -8.98
CA TYR A 123 -4.86 -62.37 -8.61
C TYR A 123 -5.59 -61.92 -9.90
N SER A 124 -6.87 -62.27 -10.04
CA SER A 124 -7.64 -62.04 -11.28
C SER A 124 -8.84 -61.07 -11.11
N GLY A 125 -8.87 -60.27 -10.03
CA GLY A 125 -9.92 -59.28 -9.77
C GLY A 125 -9.45 -57.84 -9.98
N GLU A 126 -10.40 -56.89 -9.93
CA GLU A 126 -10.10 -55.45 -9.85
C GLU A 126 -9.62 -55.11 -8.44
N MET A 127 -8.41 -54.54 -8.32
CA MET A 127 -7.81 -54.21 -7.02
C MET A 127 -8.23 -52.80 -6.58
N ASP A 128 -9.00 -52.69 -5.50
CA ASP A 128 -9.21 -51.41 -4.82
C ASP A 128 -8.10 -51.13 -3.78
N PHE A 129 -8.02 -49.89 -3.28
CA PHE A 129 -7.00 -49.50 -2.31
C PHE A 129 -7.06 -50.29 -0.99
N ARG A 130 -8.24 -50.77 -0.58
CA ARG A 130 -8.40 -51.61 0.62
C ARG A 130 -7.78 -52.98 0.40
N HIS A 131 -7.93 -53.57 -0.78
CA HIS A 131 -7.31 -54.84 -1.15
C HIS A 131 -5.79 -54.70 -1.30
N VAL A 132 -5.30 -53.61 -1.88
CA VAL A 132 -3.86 -53.29 -2.00
C VAL A 132 -3.20 -53.26 -0.62
N ARG A 133 -3.84 -52.63 0.37
CA ARG A 133 -3.32 -52.61 1.75
C ARG A 133 -3.16 -54.00 2.35
N GLN A 134 -4.09 -54.92 2.08
CA GLN A 134 -4.03 -56.30 2.57
C GLN A 134 -2.98 -57.14 1.82
N GLN A 135 -2.86 -56.96 0.50
CA GLN A 135 -1.88 -57.70 -0.32
C GLN A 135 -0.44 -57.23 -0.11
N ARG A 136 -0.24 -55.96 0.25
CA ARG A 136 1.08 -55.40 0.60
C ARG A 136 1.81 -56.24 1.64
N ASP A 137 1.12 -56.63 2.70
CA ASP A 137 1.75 -57.32 3.84
C ASP A 137 2.19 -58.74 3.42
N LEU A 138 1.44 -59.41 2.54
CA LEU A 138 1.80 -60.70 1.96
C LEU A 138 3.00 -60.62 1.01
N VAL A 139 3.09 -59.53 0.23
CA VAL A 139 4.23 -59.25 -0.65
C VAL A 139 5.50 -58.96 0.16
N LEU A 140 5.39 -58.18 1.24
CA LEU A 140 6.50 -57.86 2.13
C LEU A 140 7.03 -59.13 2.80
N ASP A 141 6.16 -59.97 3.34
CA ASP A 141 6.57 -61.26 3.91
C ASP A 141 7.32 -62.10 2.87
N ARG A 142 6.83 -62.18 1.63
CA ARG A 142 7.50 -62.97 0.58
C ARG A 142 8.88 -62.41 0.22
N LEU A 143 9.04 -61.09 0.18
CA LEU A 143 10.32 -60.42 -0.09
C LEU A 143 11.31 -60.63 1.05
N ASP A 144 10.86 -60.56 2.31
CA ASP A 144 11.71 -60.81 3.48
C ASP A 144 12.26 -62.24 3.51
N HIS A 145 11.49 -63.22 3.02
CA HIS A 145 11.98 -64.60 2.86
C HIS A 145 13.03 -64.74 1.75
N LEU A 146 13.01 -63.88 0.73
CA LEU A 146 14.01 -63.87 -0.35
C LEU A 146 15.28 -63.10 0.04
N LEU A 147 15.15 -62.03 0.82
CA LEU A 147 16.27 -61.19 1.28
C LEU A 147 17.11 -61.86 2.37
N LYS A 148 16.57 -62.79 3.15
CA LYS A 148 17.32 -63.56 4.16
C LYS A 148 18.30 -64.60 3.56
N GLY A 149 18.54 -64.59 2.25
CA GLY A 149 19.64 -65.35 1.64
C GLY A 149 21.00 -64.73 1.97
N GLU A 150 21.79 -65.40 2.81
CA GLU A 150 22.99 -64.90 3.53
C GLU A 150 24.21 -64.41 2.70
N ASN A 151 24.12 -64.14 1.40
CA ASN A 151 25.31 -63.91 0.56
C ASN A 151 25.40 -62.56 -0.19
N PHE A 152 24.51 -61.58 0.05
CA PHE A 152 24.54 -60.31 -0.69
C PHE A 152 25.35 -59.18 0.00
N ASP A 153 25.40 -59.14 1.33
CA ASP A 153 26.03 -58.02 2.08
C ASP A 153 27.56 -58.00 1.97
N SER A 154 28.24 -59.15 1.96
CA SER A 154 29.71 -59.18 1.98
C SER A 154 30.39 -58.73 0.68
N ILE A 155 29.68 -58.83 -0.46
CA ILE A 155 30.20 -58.43 -1.79
C ILE A 155 29.91 -56.94 -2.07
N ALA A 156 28.88 -56.37 -1.43
CA ALA A 156 28.57 -54.95 -1.52
C ALA A 156 29.56 -54.11 -0.70
N ASP A 157 29.83 -54.50 0.54
CA ASP A 157 30.76 -53.80 1.44
C ASP A 157 32.20 -53.77 0.91
N ARG A 158 32.65 -54.86 0.27
CA ARG A 158 34.01 -54.94 -0.29
C ARG A 158 34.18 -53.99 -1.49
N ARG A 159 33.16 -53.86 -2.33
CA ARG A 159 33.17 -52.92 -3.48
C ARG A 159 33.10 -51.47 -3.04
N ASP A 160 32.32 -51.15 -2.00
CA ASP A 160 32.28 -49.79 -1.43
C ASP A 160 33.64 -49.39 -0.85
N HIS A 161 34.32 -50.31 -0.16
CA HIS A 161 35.65 -50.05 0.40
C HIS A 161 36.71 -49.79 -0.68
N ASP A 162 36.77 -50.61 -1.73
CA ASP A 162 37.71 -50.43 -2.84
C ASP A 162 37.47 -49.10 -3.59
N GLN A 163 36.20 -48.74 -3.82
CA GLN A 163 35.84 -47.47 -4.46
C GLN A 163 36.22 -46.25 -3.60
N ARG A 164 36.08 -46.32 -2.28
CA ARG A 164 36.52 -45.24 -1.38
C ARG A 164 38.04 -45.07 -1.38
N ALA A 165 38.80 -46.16 -1.49
CA ALA A 165 40.25 -46.09 -1.59
C ALA A 165 40.71 -45.41 -2.90
N ASP A 166 40.10 -45.75 -4.04
CA ASP A 166 40.38 -45.12 -5.33
C ASP A 166 40.05 -43.62 -5.33
N ILE A 167 38.89 -43.26 -4.77
CA ILE A 167 38.46 -41.86 -4.63
C ILE A 167 39.46 -41.07 -3.78
N ARG A 168 39.92 -41.65 -2.66
CA ARG A 168 40.94 -41.02 -1.80
C ARG A 168 42.24 -40.74 -2.56
N THR A 169 42.75 -41.70 -3.33
CA THR A 169 43.98 -41.50 -4.13
C THR A 169 43.81 -40.40 -5.17
N LEU A 170 42.67 -40.35 -5.86
CA LEU A 170 42.36 -39.30 -6.83
C LEU A 170 42.24 -37.92 -6.17
N LEU A 171 41.61 -37.84 -5.00
CA LEU A 171 41.47 -36.60 -4.23
C LEU A 171 42.81 -36.04 -3.79
N LEU A 172 43.72 -36.89 -3.30
CA LEU A 172 45.08 -36.47 -2.91
C LEU A 172 45.88 -35.97 -4.10
N PHE A 173 45.84 -36.68 -5.22
CA PHE A 173 46.54 -36.26 -6.44
C PHE A 173 45.99 -34.94 -6.99
N ALA A 174 44.66 -34.80 -7.06
CA ALA A 174 44.01 -33.57 -7.52
C ALA A 174 44.28 -32.39 -6.59
N GLY A 175 44.24 -32.61 -5.27
CA GLY A 175 44.59 -31.61 -4.26
C GLY A 175 46.04 -31.16 -4.38
N GLU A 176 46.98 -32.09 -4.56
CA GLU A 176 48.40 -31.78 -4.73
C GLU A 176 48.63 -30.89 -5.97
N LYS A 177 47.94 -31.20 -7.08
CA LYS A 177 48.01 -30.40 -8.31
C LYS A 177 47.38 -29.02 -8.15
N ALA A 178 46.25 -28.92 -7.45
CA ALA A 178 45.60 -27.65 -7.16
C ALA A 178 46.51 -26.75 -6.29
N ALA A 179 47.11 -27.32 -5.24
CA ALA A 179 48.06 -26.63 -4.38
C ALA A 179 49.33 -26.19 -5.13
N GLN A 180 49.87 -27.04 -6.02
CA GLN A 180 51.00 -26.70 -6.89
C GLN A 180 50.68 -25.53 -7.84
N LEU A 181 49.47 -25.50 -8.41
CA LEU A 181 49.01 -24.39 -9.25
C LEU A 181 48.86 -23.09 -8.46
N ALA A 182 48.33 -23.17 -7.24
CA ALA A 182 48.18 -22.01 -6.39
C ALA A 182 49.54 -21.43 -5.95
N ALA A 183 50.51 -22.29 -5.62
CA ALA A 183 51.90 -21.90 -5.39
C ALA A 183 52.55 -21.26 -6.64
N ALA A 184 52.21 -21.77 -7.83
CA ALA A 184 52.68 -21.22 -9.08
C ALA A 184 52.22 -19.79 -9.31
N GLN A 185 50.94 -19.54 -9.05
CA GLN A 185 50.33 -18.23 -9.15
C GLN A 185 50.99 -17.23 -8.18
N ASP A 186 51.29 -17.63 -6.95
CA ASP A 186 52.00 -16.77 -5.99
C ASP A 186 53.40 -16.38 -6.47
N ALA A 187 54.17 -17.35 -6.98
CA ALA A 187 55.52 -17.09 -7.50
C ALA A 187 55.49 -16.07 -8.66
N MET A 188 54.50 -16.16 -9.55
CA MET A 188 54.31 -15.22 -10.65
C MET A 188 53.88 -13.82 -10.17
N ILE A 189 53.00 -13.75 -9.16
CA ILE A 189 52.62 -12.47 -8.55
C ILE A 189 53.83 -11.82 -7.90
N GLN A 190 54.68 -12.60 -7.22
CA GLN A 190 55.91 -12.09 -6.60
C GLN A 190 56.86 -11.45 -7.61
N VAL A 191 57.12 -12.12 -8.74
CA VAL A 191 57.98 -11.57 -9.81
C VAL A 191 57.35 -10.30 -10.42
N SER A 192 56.02 -10.28 -10.58
CA SER A 192 55.29 -9.13 -11.10
C SER A 192 55.32 -7.93 -10.15
N ASP A 193 55.26 -8.16 -8.83
CA ASP A 193 55.39 -7.13 -7.81
C ASP A 193 56.79 -6.51 -7.82
N GLN A 194 57.84 -7.32 -7.97
CA GLN A 194 59.21 -6.82 -8.10
C GLN A 194 59.41 -5.99 -9.38
N LEU A 195 58.76 -6.38 -10.49
CA LEU A 195 58.75 -5.58 -11.73
C LEU A 195 58.08 -4.22 -11.53
N PHE A 196 56.95 -4.19 -10.82
CA PHE A 196 56.27 -2.95 -10.50
C PHE A 196 57.10 -2.04 -9.59
N GLN A 197 57.73 -2.58 -8.55
CA GLN A 197 58.65 -1.82 -7.69
C GLN A 197 59.78 -1.17 -8.50
N PHE A 198 60.36 -1.91 -9.46
CA PHE A 198 61.37 -1.38 -10.36
C PHE A 198 60.82 -0.27 -11.27
N TYR A 199 59.63 -0.46 -11.86
CA TYR A 199 58.96 0.57 -12.66
C TYR A 199 58.69 1.84 -11.85
N SER A 200 58.14 1.72 -10.64
CA SER A 200 57.87 2.86 -9.75
C SER A 200 59.15 3.63 -9.42
N GLN A 201 60.27 2.94 -9.21
CA GLN A 201 61.57 3.56 -8.98
C GLN A 201 62.03 4.39 -10.19
N ILE A 202 61.85 3.90 -11.42
CA ILE A 202 62.18 4.65 -12.64
C ILE A 202 61.30 5.90 -12.79
N VAL A 203 59.98 5.74 -12.59
CA VAL A 203 59.01 6.84 -12.70
C VAL A 203 59.32 7.94 -11.69
N GLN A 204 59.62 7.56 -10.44
CA GLN A 204 60.01 8.49 -9.39
C GLN A 204 61.30 9.24 -9.74
N ASN A 205 62.32 8.53 -10.26
CA ASN A 205 63.60 9.15 -10.63
C ASN A 205 63.50 10.12 -11.82
N HIS A 206 62.50 9.99 -12.70
CA HIS A 206 62.31 10.85 -13.88
C HIS A 206 61.19 11.90 -13.71
N GLY A 207 60.54 11.96 -12.54
CA GLY A 207 59.41 12.86 -12.30
C GLY A 207 58.22 12.62 -13.24
N LEU A 208 58.09 11.40 -13.79
CA LEU A 208 56.99 11.02 -14.66
C LEU A 208 55.76 10.67 -13.81
N THR A 209 54.58 10.76 -14.39
CA THR A 209 53.37 10.25 -13.75
C THR A 209 53.20 8.77 -14.07
N THR A 210 52.87 7.96 -13.08
CA THR A 210 52.54 6.54 -13.30
C THR A 210 51.36 6.41 -14.26
N GLU A 211 51.48 5.54 -15.26
CA GLU A 211 50.39 5.29 -16.20
C GLU A 211 49.21 4.60 -15.50
N LYS A 212 47.98 5.00 -15.84
CA LYS A 212 46.75 4.42 -15.27
C LYS A 212 46.65 2.91 -15.52
N SER A 213 47.10 2.46 -16.69
CA SER A 213 47.20 1.04 -17.08
C SER A 213 48.04 0.23 -16.09
N VAL A 214 49.17 0.77 -15.62
CA VAL A 214 50.06 0.08 -14.67
C VAL A 214 49.40 -0.03 -13.29
N ILE A 215 48.68 1.00 -12.85
CA ILE A 215 47.92 0.98 -11.60
C ILE A 215 46.81 -0.08 -11.66
N GLU A 216 46.10 -0.18 -12.78
CA GLU A 216 45.08 -1.21 -13.01
C GLU A 216 45.67 -2.63 -12.97
N ILE A 217 46.85 -2.84 -13.57
CA ILE A 217 47.57 -4.12 -13.52
C ILE A 217 47.92 -4.50 -12.07
N VAL A 218 48.43 -3.57 -11.27
CA VAL A 218 48.78 -3.84 -9.86
C VAL A 218 47.55 -4.12 -9.01
N ASN A 219 46.45 -3.38 -9.23
CA ASN A 219 45.19 -3.65 -8.54
C ASN A 219 44.66 -5.05 -8.87
N LYS A 220 44.80 -5.47 -10.13
CA LYS A 220 44.46 -6.83 -10.57
C LYS A 220 45.37 -7.88 -9.92
N LEU A 221 46.68 -7.64 -9.84
CA LEU A 221 47.62 -8.54 -9.15
C LEU A 221 47.30 -8.68 -7.65
N ARG A 222 46.95 -7.58 -6.97
CA ARG A 222 46.50 -7.59 -5.56
C ARG A 222 45.18 -8.32 -5.37
N GLN A 223 44.27 -8.23 -6.32
CA GLN A 223 43.03 -9.00 -6.31
C GLN A 223 43.32 -10.49 -6.48
N LEU A 224 44.12 -10.88 -7.46
CA LEU A 224 44.51 -12.27 -7.69
C LEU A 224 45.26 -12.88 -6.49
N ALA A 225 46.09 -12.09 -5.79
CA ALA A 225 46.75 -12.52 -4.57
C ALA A 225 45.74 -12.76 -3.43
N ARG A 226 44.72 -11.90 -3.29
CA ARG A 226 43.65 -12.06 -2.29
C ARG A 226 42.78 -13.28 -2.58
N GLU A 227 42.43 -13.51 -3.83
CA GLU A 227 41.65 -14.68 -4.25
C GLU A 227 42.42 -15.98 -4.04
N ASN A 228 43.76 -15.93 -4.17
CA ASN A 228 44.65 -17.08 -3.99
C ASN A 228 45.09 -17.29 -2.51
N ALA A 229 44.90 -16.29 -1.65
CA ALA A 229 45.16 -16.35 -0.21
C ALA A 229 43.97 -17.00 0.51
N GLU A 230 43.93 -18.32 0.46
CA GLU A 230 42.91 -19.18 1.05
C GLU A 230 42.82 -19.00 2.58
N ASP A 231 41.90 -18.16 3.04
CA ASP A 231 41.49 -17.94 4.45
C ASP A 231 42.64 -17.95 5.48
N LEU A 232 43.73 -17.19 5.23
CA LEU A 232 44.53 -16.69 6.35
C LEU A 232 43.63 -15.82 7.24
N PRO A 233 43.77 -15.87 8.58
CA PRO A 233 43.08 -14.92 9.45
C PRO A 233 43.37 -13.53 8.91
N LYS A 234 42.30 -12.75 8.66
CA LYS A 234 42.32 -11.39 8.09
C LYS A 234 43.41 -10.55 8.78
N VAL A 235 44.65 -10.64 8.31
CA VAL A 235 45.66 -9.62 8.53
C VAL A 235 45.19 -8.50 7.64
N SER A 236 44.48 -7.56 8.26
CA SER A 236 43.85 -6.39 7.68
C SER A 236 44.52 -5.92 6.39
N LEU A 237 44.03 -6.41 5.25
CA LEU A 237 44.16 -5.74 3.96
C LEU A 237 43.08 -4.66 3.88
N ILE A 238 43.00 -3.84 4.94
CA ILE A 238 42.20 -2.63 4.92
C ILE A 238 42.92 -1.71 3.94
N ASP A 239 42.19 -1.38 2.89
CA ASP A 239 42.36 -0.20 2.08
C ASP A 239 42.34 1.02 3.01
N GLU A 240 43.47 1.35 3.63
CA GLU A 240 43.64 2.68 4.22
C GLU A 240 43.91 3.65 3.09
N GLY A 241 42.81 4.00 2.41
CA GLY A 241 42.62 5.35 1.93
C GLY A 241 42.60 6.29 3.14
N VAL A 242 43.78 6.67 3.62
CA VAL A 242 43.97 7.89 4.40
C VAL A 242 45.26 8.52 3.90
N GLU A 243 45.07 9.54 3.07
CA GLU A 243 46.00 10.63 2.87
C GLU A 243 46.26 11.27 4.26
N SER A 244 47.21 10.71 5.01
CA SER A 244 47.68 11.27 6.27
C SER A 244 49.09 11.81 6.05
N GLY A 245 49.15 13.14 5.93
CA GLY A 245 50.39 13.88 5.87
C GLY A 245 51.15 13.78 7.18
N THR A 246 52.15 12.92 7.21
CA THR A 246 53.38 13.10 8.01
C THR A 246 54.49 12.41 7.24
N GLU A 247 55.33 13.23 6.62
CA GLU A 247 56.58 12.83 5.99
C GLU A 247 57.52 12.29 7.08
N THR A 248 57.69 10.98 7.14
CA THR A 248 58.97 10.28 7.43
C THR A 248 58.75 8.78 7.22
N ASP A 249 59.75 8.15 6.60
CA ASP A 249 59.96 6.71 6.41
C ASP A 249 59.41 6.02 5.14
N ASN A 250 60.35 5.77 4.22
CA ASN A 250 60.38 4.72 3.21
C ASN A 250 59.07 4.46 2.46
N SER A 251 58.80 5.28 1.45
CA SER A 251 57.89 4.98 0.34
C SER A 251 58.48 3.88 -0.57
N GLY A 252 58.71 2.69 -0.02
CA GLY A 252 58.81 1.45 -0.78
C GLY A 252 57.40 0.87 -0.90
N ALA A 253 56.94 0.61 -2.12
CA ALA A 253 55.66 -0.09 -2.33
C ALA A 253 55.66 -1.37 -1.49
N LYS A 254 54.76 -1.46 -0.49
CA LYS A 254 54.66 -2.62 0.40
C LYS A 254 54.45 -3.88 -0.45
N ALA A 255 55.33 -4.86 -0.27
CA ALA A 255 55.29 -6.11 -1.03
C ALA A 255 53.95 -6.83 -0.85
N ILE A 256 53.45 -7.46 -1.92
CA ILE A 256 52.20 -8.22 -1.86
C ILE A 256 52.40 -9.43 -0.93
N PRO A 257 51.60 -9.59 0.15
CA PRO A 257 51.68 -10.77 1.02
C PRO A 257 51.15 -12.00 0.27
N LEU A 258 51.92 -13.09 0.30
CA LEU A 258 51.63 -14.35 -0.40
C LEU A 258 51.62 -15.51 0.60
N ASN A 259 50.89 -16.58 0.27
CA ASN A 259 50.79 -17.76 1.13
C ASN A 259 51.93 -18.75 0.86
N SER A 260 52.86 -18.87 1.80
CA SER A 260 54.01 -19.79 1.70
C SER A 260 53.71 -21.21 2.21
N ASP A 261 52.58 -21.46 2.88
CA ASP A 261 52.25 -22.76 3.49
C ASP A 261 50.91 -23.31 2.97
N ARG A 262 51.00 -24.13 1.92
CA ARG A 262 49.82 -24.64 1.19
C ARG A 262 49.50 -26.09 1.56
N ALA A 263 48.26 -26.32 1.96
CA ALA A 263 47.72 -27.67 2.16
C ALA A 263 47.46 -28.35 0.82
N VAL A 264 47.69 -29.67 0.76
CA VAL A 264 47.28 -30.52 -0.38
C VAL A 264 45.77 -30.48 -0.53
N LEU A 265 45.02 -30.54 0.57
CA LEU A 265 43.56 -30.42 0.58
C LEU A 265 43.13 -29.10 1.21
N ALA A 266 43.15 -28.03 0.43
CA ALA A 266 42.70 -26.72 0.88
C ALA A 266 41.17 -26.69 1.13
N PRO A 267 40.67 -25.89 2.10
CA PRO A 267 39.22 -25.78 2.36
C PRO A 267 38.41 -25.31 1.15
N SER A 268 39.01 -24.44 0.32
CA SER A 268 38.49 -23.98 -0.98
C SER A 268 38.26 -25.15 -1.94
N PHE A 269 39.28 -26.00 -2.10
CA PHE A 269 39.27 -27.21 -2.91
C PHE A 269 38.23 -28.21 -2.41
N ILE A 270 38.17 -28.44 -1.09
CA ILE A 270 37.18 -29.35 -0.49
C ILE A 270 35.75 -28.88 -0.80
N ARG A 271 35.46 -27.59 -0.60
CA ARG A 271 34.14 -27.00 -0.87
C ARG A 271 33.74 -27.09 -2.35
N GLU A 272 34.70 -26.99 -3.28
CA GLU A 272 34.41 -27.11 -4.70
C GLU A 272 34.10 -28.56 -5.09
N ILE A 273 34.90 -29.50 -4.63
CA ILE A 273 34.76 -30.91 -4.99
C ILE A 273 33.55 -31.55 -4.29
N ASP A 274 33.23 -31.18 -3.05
CA ASP A 274 32.02 -31.65 -2.35
C ASP A 274 30.72 -31.27 -3.09
N LYS A 275 30.70 -30.17 -3.85
CA LYS A 275 29.53 -29.83 -4.70
C LYS A 275 29.40 -30.76 -5.91
N ARG A 276 30.50 -31.38 -6.33
CA ARG A 276 30.55 -32.27 -7.51
C ARG A 276 30.36 -33.74 -7.13
N LEU A 277 30.55 -34.10 -5.86
CA LEU A 277 30.31 -35.45 -5.36
C LEU A 277 28.85 -35.59 -4.89
N SER A 278 28.09 -36.49 -5.51
CA SER A 278 26.69 -36.76 -5.14
C SER A 278 26.52 -37.87 -4.11
N SER A 279 27.50 -38.78 -3.99
CA SER A 279 27.37 -40.03 -3.22
C SER A 279 28.30 -40.14 -2.01
N CYS A 280 29.29 -39.26 -1.85
CA CYS A 280 30.21 -39.26 -0.70
C CYS A 280 30.76 -37.84 -0.45
N LYS A 281 31.06 -37.50 0.81
CA LYS A 281 31.81 -36.27 1.12
C LYS A 281 33.29 -36.57 1.19
N ILE A 282 34.14 -35.59 0.91
CA ILE A 282 35.60 -35.75 0.96
C ILE A 282 36.06 -36.16 2.36
N VAL A 283 35.43 -35.61 3.40
CA VAL A 283 35.74 -35.92 4.82
C VAL A 283 35.51 -37.41 5.14
N ASP A 284 34.64 -38.10 4.39
CA ASP A 284 34.32 -39.51 4.60
C ASP A 284 35.28 -40.47 3.87
N ALA A 285 36.09 -39.96 2.92
CA ALA A 285 37.05 -40.74 2.12
C ALA A 285 38.51 -40.53 2.56
N VAL A 286 38.79 -39.41 3.23
CA VAL A 286 40.13 -38.92 3.54
C VAL A 286 40.39 -39.00 5.05
N SER A 287 41.63 -39.28 5.48
CA SER A 287 41.96 -39.31 6.93
C SER A 287 42.43 -37.96 7.44
N GLU A 288 42.49 -37.80 8.75
CA GLU A 288 43.03 -36.59 9.38
C GLU A 288 44.50 -36.32 9.00
N SER A 289 45.30 -37.36 8.72
CA SER A 289 46.69 -37.22 8.27
C SER A 289 46.79 -36.57 6.89
N ASP A 290 45.86 -36.89 5.99
CA ASP A 290 45.82 -36.37 4.63
C ASP A 290 45.45 -34.88 4.60
N LEU A 291 44.54 -34.45 5.47
CA LEU A 291 44.14 -33.05 5.62
C LEU A 291 45.28 -32.16 6.14
N ARG A 292 46.26 -32.76 6.83
CA ARG A 292 47.44 -32.07 7.36
C ARG A 292 48.61 -32.05 6.37
N GLN A 293 48.51 -32.77 5.25
CA GLN A 293 49.58 -32.84 4.26
C GLN A 293 49.79 -31.47 3.59
N ARG A 294 51.04 -31.03 3.53
CA ARG A 294 51.47 -29.77 2.89
C ARG A 294 52.29 -30.08 1.65
N ILE A 295 52.26 -29.16 0.68
CA ILE A 295 53.15 -29.27 -0.48
C ILE A 295 54.56 -28.76 -0.14
N LEU A 296 55.57 -29.47 -0.65
CA LEU A 296 56.95 -29.00 -0.67
C LEU A 296 57.20 -28.40 -2.06
N THR A 297 57.35 -27.09 -2.14
CA THR A 297 57.60 -26.38 -3.42
C THR A 297 59.08 -26.26 -3.77
N ASP A 298 59.96 -26.51 -2.79
CA ASP A 298 61.41 -26.39 -2.91
C ASP A 298 61.96 -27.40 -3.94
N GLY A 299 62.64 -26.88 -4.96
CA GLY A 299 63.27 -27.70 -6.00
C GLY A 299 62.40 -28.01 -7.22
N SER A 300 61.13 -27.60 -7.25
CA SER A 300 60.27 -27.77 -8.43
C SER A 300 60.82 -26.99 -9.65
N ALA A 301 60.57 -27.49 -10.87
CA ALA A 301 60.96 -26.80 -12.12
C ALA A 301 60.42 -25.36 -12.18
N LEU A 302 59.26 -25.13 -11.56
CA LEU A 302 58.67 -23.81 -11.45
C LEU A 302 59.43 -22.90 -10.47
N SER A 303 59.82 -23.41 -9.30
CA SER A 303 60.66 -22.65 -8.35
C SER A 303 61.97 -22.21 -9.04
N GLN A 304 62.61 -23.12 -9.76
CA GLN A 304 63.84 -22.82 -10.52
C GLN A 304 63.63 -21.76 -11.61
N THR A 305 62.47 -21.79 -12.27
CA THR A 305 62.09 -20.79 -13.28
C THR A 305 61.87 -19.42 -12.64
N SER A 306 61.10 -19.35 -11.54
CA SER A 306 60.87 -18.13 -10.77
C SER A 306 62.19 -17.52 -10.26
N ASP A 307 63.10 -18.33 -9.72
CA ASP A 307 64.41 -17.86 -9.25
C ASP A 307 65.28 -17.33 -10.39
N SER A 308 65.19 -17.94 -11.57
CA SER A 308 65.87 -17.44 -12.78
C SER A 308 65.31 -16.08 -13.22
N MET A 309 63.98 -15.89 -13.17
CA MET A 309 63.34 -14.60 -13.48
C MET A 309 63.75 -13.50 -12.49
N LYS A 310 63.82 -13.81 -11.18
CA LYS A 310 64.29 -12.86 -10.14
C LYS A 310 65.73 -12.39 -10.40
N LYS A 311 66.62 -13.31 -10.77
CA LYS A 311 68.01 -12.98 -11.14
C LYS A 311 68.08 -12.06 -12.37
N LEU A 312 67.30 -12.36 -13.41
CA LEU A 312 67.21 -11.53 -14.61
C LEU A 312 66.72 -10.11 -14.30
N LEU A 313 65.67 -9.98 -13.48
CA LEU A 313 65.13 -8.69 -13.06
C LEU A 313 66.18 -7.85 -12.31
N THR A 314 66.95 -8.48 -11.43
CA THR A 314 68.04 -7.80 -10.69
C THR A 314 69.12 -7.28 -11.65
N ALA A 315 69.46 -8.03 -12.69
CA ALA A 315 70.40 -7.59 -13.71
C ALA A 315 69.87 -6.40 -14.52
N VAL A 316 68.60 -6.45 -14.96
CA VAL A 316 67.94 -5.35 -15.68
C VAL A 316 67.92 -4.07 -14.86
N LYS A 317 67.60 -4.18 -13.56
CA LYS A 317 67.60 -3.03 -12.64
C LYS A 317 68.95 -2.34 -12.58
N ARG A 318 70.02 -3.11 -12.41
CA ARG A 318 71.40 -2.60 -12.35
C ARG A 318 71.81 -1.88 -13.65
N THR A 319 71.45 -2.44 -14.81
CA THR A 319 71.77 -1.84 -16.11
C THR A 319 71.03 -0.52 -16.34
N ALA A 320 69.75 -0.42 -15.93
CA ALA A 320 68.98 0.81 -16.07
C ALA A 320 69.50 1.94 -15.17
N GLU A 321 69.86 1.63 -13.91
CA GLU A 321 70.45 2.61 -12.98
C GLU A 321 71.79 3.16 -13.49
N GLN A 322 72.62 2.32 -14.13
CA GLN A 322 73.89 2.73 -14.74
C GLN A 322 73.69 3.67 -15.93
N ALA A 323 72.69 3.44 -16.79
CA ALA A 323 72.38 4.31 -17.92
C ALA A 323 71.86 5.70 -17.48
N LEU A 324 71.05 5.73 -16.42
CA LEU A 324 70.52 6.98 -15.87
C LEU A 324 71.63 7.89 -15.31
N ASN A 325 72.54 7.31 -14.52
CA ASN A 325 73.63 8.07 -13.91
C ASN A 325 74.59 8.68 -14.95
N GLN A 326 74.75 8.05 -16.12
CA GLN A 326 75.54 8.61 -17.22
C GLN A 326 74.86 9.81 -17.91
N ALA A 327 73.53 9.83 -18.00
CA ALA A 327 72.78 10.91 -18.62
C ALA A 327 72.73 12.18 -17.75
N VAL A 328 72.65 12.01 -16.42
CA VAL A 328 72.57 13.13 -15.46
C VAL A 328 73.88 13.92 -15.38
N SER A 329 75.04 13.29 -15.58
CA SER A 329 76.34 13.99 -15.59
C SER A 329 76.60 14.88 -16.83
N ALA A 330 75.68 14.92 -17.81
CA ALA A 330 75.91 15.56 -19.11
C ALA A 330 75.22 16.93 -19.33
N GLY A 331 74.34 17.42 -18.43
CA GLY A 331 73.57 18.66 -18.64
C GLY A 331 73.81 19.72 -17.55
N GLY A 332 74.32 20.91 -17.93
CA GLY A 332 74.61 22.02 -17.02
C GLY A 332 73.73 23.26 -17.22
N ALA A 333 73.64 24.10 -16.17
CA ALA A 333 73.14 25.49 -16.02
C ALA A 333 71.94 26.01 -16.84
N GLU A 334 71.92 25.84 -18.16
CA GLU A 334 70.80 26.29 -19.02
C GLU A 334 69.54 25.42 -18.81
N THR A 335 69.73 24.18 -18.35
CA THR A 335 68.65 23.30 -17.87
C THR A 335 67.95 23.84 -16.63
N ASP A 336 68.65 24.54 -15.73
CA ASP A 336 68.10 24.97 -14.43
C ASP A 336 67.12 26.15 -14.59
N ASP A 337 67.41 27.09 -15.48
CA ASP A 337 66.51 28.22 -15.77
C ASP A 337 65.22 27.76 -16.49
N ILE A 338 65.36 26.83 -17.45
CA ILE A 338 64.20 26.21 -18.12
C ILE A 338 63.38 25.40 -17.12
N LEU A 339 64.01 24.66 -16.21
CA LEU A 339 63.35 23.93 -15.14
C LEU A 339 62.54 24.88 -14.24
N MET A 340 63.10 26.02 -13.84
CA MET A 340 62.42 26.98 -12.98
C MET A 340 61.19 27.62 -13.66
N GLN A 341 61.30 27.97 -14.95
CA GLN A 341 60.14 28.46 -15.72
C GLN A 341 59.07 27.37 -15.89
N ASN A 342 59.48 26.12 -16.12
CA ASN A 342 58.55 24.99 -16.24
C ASN A 342 57.80 24.76 -14.91
N MET A 343 58.48 24.86 -13.77
CA MET A 343 57.87 24.75 -12.44
C MET A 343 56.82 25.85 -12.21
N LYS A 344 57.11 27.10 -12.60
CA LYS A 344 56.17 28.21 -12.48
C LYS A 344 54.91 28.02 -13.34
N LEU A 345 55.08 27.58 -14.59
CA LEU A 345 53.94 27.28 -15.48
C LEU A 345 53.12 26.08 -14.97
N ARG A 346 53.77 25.06 -14.41
CA ARG A 346 53.08 23.91 -13.77
C ARG A 346 52.24 24.33 -12.57
N SER A 347 52.77 25.20 -11.70
CA SER A 347 52.03 25.74 -10.56
C SER A 347 50.80 26.53 -11.01
N LEU A 348 50.95 27.42 -11.99
CA LEU A 348 49.83 28.21 -12.52
C LEU A 348 48.76 27.31 -13.18
N LEU A 349 49.17 26.29 -13.94
CA LEU A 349 48.27 25.30 -14.51
C LEU A 349 47.53 24.51 -13.43
N SER A 350 48.19 24.15 -12.33
CA SER A 350 47.56 23.49 -11.19
C SER A 350 46.46 24.36 -10.60
N THR A 351 46.76 25.62 -10.28
CA THR A 351 45.76 26.56 -9.74
C THR A 351 44.58 26.76 -10.69
N LYS A 352 44.81 26.83 -12.01
CA LYS A 352 43.73 26.94 -13.00
C LYS A 352 42.88 25.67 -13.07
N ARG A 353 43.48 24.48 -12.95
CA ARG A 353 42.74 23.21 -12.86
C ARG A 353 41.89 23.15 -11.59
N ASP A 354 42.42 23.62 -10.46
CA ASP A 354 41.68 23.65 -9.19
C ASP A 354 40.49 24.63 -9.25
N GLN A 355 40.70 25.81 -9.84
CA GLN A 355 39.61 26.77 -10.10
C GLN A 355 38.50 26.18 -10.97
N ILE A 356 38.87 25.47 -12.05
CA ILE A 356 37.90 24.77 -12.91
C ILE A 356 37.17 23.67 -12.13
N SER A 357 37.86 22.94 -11.26
CA SER A 357 37.26 21.92 -10.41
C SER A 357 36.20 22.52 -9.48
N THR A 358 36.54 23.63 -8.78
CA THR A 358 35.61 24.33 -7.90
C THR A 358 34.39 24.87 -8.66
N LEU A 359 34.59 25.51 -9.82
CA LEU A 359 33.47 25.99 -10.65
C LEU A 359 32.55 24.85 -11.12
N ARG A 360 33.13 23.70 -11.50
CA ARG A 360 32.35 22.51 -11.87
C ARG A 360 31.51 22.00 -10.69
N THR A 361 32.07 21.97 -9.48
CA THR A 361 31.35 21.57 -8.27
C THR A 361 30.19 22.52 -7.96
N VAL A 362 30.41 23.83 -8.04
CA VAL A 362 29.36 24.84 -7.83
C VAL A 362 28.26 24.71 -8.88
N LEU A 363 28.62 24.58 -10.16
CA LEU A 363 27.64 24.38 -11.24
C LEU A 363 26.84 23.10 -11.07
N LYS A 364 27.48 22.01 -10.62
CA LYS A 364 26.80 20.74 -10.32
C LYS A 364 25.81 20.88 -9.17
N SER A 365 26.20 21.58 -8.10
CA SER A 365 25.31 21.88 -6.97
C SER A 365 24.13 22.77 -7.37
N ASN A 366 24.37 23.80 -8.19
CA ASN A 366 23.32 24.68 -8.69
C ASN A 366 22.33 23.92 -9.60
N LYS A 367 22.86 23.12 -10.53
CA LYS A 367 22.05 22.22 -11.37
C LYS A 367 21.16 21.31 -10.53
N LEU A 368 21.74 20.63 -9.53
CA LEU A 368 20.98 19.72 -8.66
C LEU A 368 19.89 20.46 -7.89
N THR A 369 20.18 21.66 -7.39
CA THR A 369 19.21 22.49 -6.67
C THR A 369 18.05 22.90 -7.59
N ALA A 370 18.33 23.30 -8.83
CA ALA A 370 17.31 23.64 -9.83
C ALA A 370 16.46 22.41 -10.21
N GLU A 371 17.09 21.25 -10.44
CA GLU A 371 16.40 20.00 -10.72
C GLU A 371 15.48 19.59 -9.54
N SER A 372 15.95 19.71 -8.31
CA SER A 372 15.16 19.43 -7.11
C SER A 372 13.98 20.41 -6.94
N ALA A 373 14.17 21.69 -7.24
CA ALA A 373 13.11 22.69 -7.17
C ALA A 373 12.03 22.43 -8.23
N LEU A 374 12.43 22.09 -9.47
CA LEU A 374 11.51 21.74 -10.54
C LEU A 374 10.75 20.44 -10.25
N ALA A 375 11.42 19.43 -9.70
CA ALA A 375 10.76 18.19 -9.26
C ALA A 375 9.70 18.49 -8.17
N SER A 376 10.06 19.27 -7.15
CA SER A 376 9.11 19.66 -6.10
C SER A 376 7.90 20.45 -6.63
N LEU A 377 8.12 21.37 -7.57
CA LEU A 377 7.03 22.11 -8.21
C LEU A 377 6.12 21.20 -9.04
N ARG A 378 6.70 20.25 -9.77
CA ARG A 378 5.94 19.26 -10.55
C ARG A 378 5.10 18.38 -9.63
N ASP A 379 5.66 17.89 -8.53
CA ASP A 379 4.94 17.03 -7.59
C ASP A 379 3.78 17.78 -6.93
N LYS A 380 3.99 19.04 -6.54
CA LYS A 380 2.91 19.91 -6.03
C LYS A 380 1.81 20.10 -7.07
N TYR A 381 2.17 20.39 -8.32
CA TYR A 381 1.19 20.56 -9.39
C TYR A 381 0.37 19.28 -9.65
N GLU A 382 1.01 18.11 -9.71
CA GLU A 382 0.28 16.84 -9.89
C GLU A 382 -0.61 16.51 -8.68
N ALA A 383 -0.15 16.82 -7.45
CA ALA A 383 -0.95 16.67 -6.25
C ALA A 383 -2.19 17.59 -6.25
N ASP A 384 -2.01 18.87 -6.58
CA ASP A 384 -3.10 19.85 -6.68
C ASP A 384 -4.08 19.49 -7.80
N LYS A 385 -3.58 19.02 -8.94
CA LYS A 385 -4.40 18.54 -10.06
C LYS A 385 -5.27 17.35 -9.65
N LYS A 386 -4.70 16.39 -8.92
CA LYS A 386 -5.44 15.25 -8.38
C LYS A 386 -6.48 15.70 -7.35
N ALA A 387 -6.12 16.55 -6.40
CA ALA A 387 -7.04 17.09 -5.40
C ALA A 387 -8.19 17.88 -6.04
N HIS A 388 -7.91 18.68 -7.07
CA HIS A 388 -8.92 19.40 -7.83
C HIS A 388 -9.86 18.44 -8.57
N GLN A 389 -9.33 17.38 -9.20
CA GLN A 389 -10.15 16.37 -9.85
C GLN A 389 -11.08 15.67 -8.85
N GLU A 390 -10.57 15.24 -7.70
CA GLU A 390 -11.36 14.62 -6.63
C GLU A 390 -12.44 15.57 -6.08
N ASN A 391 -12.13 16.85 -5.89
CA ASN A 391 -13.10 17.84 -5.46
C ASN A 391 -14.18 18.08 -6.53
N SER A 392 -13.78 18.15 -7.80
CA SER A 392 -14.70 18.30 -8.92
C SER A 392 -15.65 17.10 -9.04
N GLU A 393 -15.16 15.88 -8.86
CA GLU A 393 -15.97 14.66 -8.84
C GLU A 393 -16.91 14.61 -7.62
N ARG A 394 -16.46 15.07 -6.46
CA ARG A 394 -17.29 15.20 -5.25
C ARG A 394 -18.44 16.18 -5.45
N MET A 395 -18.16 17.40 -5.94
CA MET A 395 -19.20 18.39 -6.23
C MET A 395 -20.20 17.89 -7.28
N ARG A 396 -19.76 17.12 -8.29
CA ARG A 396 -20.69 16.47 -9.24
C ARG A 396 -21.61 15.45 -8.57
N ARG A 397 -21.10 14.66 -7.61
CA ARG A 397 -21.91 13.70 -6.85
C ARG A 397 -22.91 14.41 -5.94
N GLU A 398 -22.48 15.44 -5.21
CA GLU A 398 -23.36 16.26 -4.36
C GLU A 398 -24.47 16.94 -5.17
N LEU A 399 -24.13 17.53 -6.32
CA LEU A 399 -25.13 18.11 -7.23
C LEU A 399 -26.13 17.07 -7.73
N LYS A 400 -25.68 15.83 -8.00
CA LYS A 400 -26.57 14.74 -8.40
C LYS A 400 -27.53 14.37 -7.26
N GLN A 401 -27.02 14.23 -6.03
CA GLN A 401 -27.84 13.95 -4.86
C GLN A 401 -28.90 15.04 -4.64
N LEU A 402 -28.50 16.32 -4.67
CA LEU A 402 -29.44 17.43 -4.49
C LEU A 402 -30.53 17.47 -5.56
N LYS A 403 -30.23 17.03 -6.79
CA LYS A 403 -31.24 16.90 -7.85
C LYS A 403 -32.22 15.76 -7.59
N GLU A 404 -31.75 14.62 -7.09
CA GLU A 404 -32.59 13.48 -6.71
C GLU A 404 -33.48 13.86 -5.51
N ASP A 405 -32.94 14.55 -4.52
CA ASP A 405 -33.70 15.05 -3.37
C ASP A 405 -34.75 16.07 -3.81
N ALA A 406 -34.39 17.04 -4.68
CA ALA A 406 -35.34 18.01 -5.22
C ALA A 406 -36.46 17.35 -6.03
N ALA A 407 -36.15 16.30 -6.80
CA ALA A 407 -37.17 15.51 -7.51
C ALA A 407 -38.09 14.77 -6.53
N THR A 408 -37.53 14.23 -5.44
CA THR A 408 -38.30 13.58 -4.36
C THR A 408 -39.22 14.56 -3.66
N PHE A 409 -38.74 15.76 -3.31
CA PHE A 409 -39.58 16.83 -2.75
C PHE A 409 -40.70 17.26 -3.68
N ALA A 410 -40.42 17.39 -4.99
CA ALA A 410 -41.45 17.68 -5.97
C ALA A 410 -42.53 16.58 -6.01
N SER A 411 -42.12 15.31 -5.94
CA SER A 411 -43.03 14.16 -5.85
C SER A 411 -43.89 14.19 -4.57
N HIS A 412 -43.27 14.45 -3.41
CA HIS A 412 -44.02 14.59 -2.15
C HIS A 412 -44.99 15.76 -2.16
N ARG A 413 -44.60 16.90 -2.74
CA ARG A 413 -45.49 18.05 -2.87
C ARG A 413 -46.69 17.72 -3.75
N ALA A 414 -46.48 17.04 -4.88
CA ALA A 414 -47.56 16.61 -5.76
C ALA A 414 -48.50 15.62 -5.06
N MET A 415 -47.96 14.66 -4.31
CA MET A 415 -48.75 13.72 -3.50
C MET A 415 -49.57 14.45 -2.44
N PHE A 416 -48.98 15.43 -1.74
CA PHE A 416 -49.68 16.21 -0.74
C PHE A 416 -50.81 17.06 -1.34
N THR A 417 -50.57 17.72 -2.48
CA THR A 417 -51.60 18.46 -3.21
C THR A 417 -52.76 17.56 -3.60
N ALA A 418 -52.49 16.39 -4.18
CA ALA A 418 -53.53 15.42 -4.53
C ALA A 418 -54.33 14.99 -3.29
N ARG A 419 -53.65 14.75 -2.15
CA ARG A 419 -54.34 14.37 -0.91
C ARG A 419 -55.21 15.49 -0.34
N CYS A 420 -54.79 16.74 -0.46
CA CYS A 420 -55.60 17.89 -0.07
C CYS A 420 -56.85 18.02 -0.95
N GLU A 421 -56.71 17.82 -2.26
CA GLU A 421 -57.83 17.83 -3.21
C GLU A 421 -58.83 16.71 -2.89
N GLU A 422 -58.36 15.50 -2.58
CA GLU A 422 -59.21 14.39 -2.13
C GLU A 422 -59.98 14.73 -0.84
N LEU A 423 -59.30 15.28 0.16
CA LEU A 423 -59.93 15.66 1.43
C LEU A 423 -60.93 16.80 1.24
N GLN A 424 -60.62 17.77 0.38
CA GLN A 424 -61.52 18.84 0.05
C GLN A 424 -62.79 18.31 -0.64
N ALA A 425 -62.65 17.41 -1.61
CA ALA A 425 -63.79 16.75 -2.24
C ALA A 425 -64.67 15.99 -1.24
N GLN A 426 -64.06 15.31 -0.25
CA GLN A 426 -64.81 14.64 0.82
C GLN A 426 -65.58 15.61 1.72
N VAL A 427 -65.00 16.76 2.04
CA VAL A 427 -65.70 17.80 2.82
C VAL A 427 -66.88 18.35 2.02
N GLU A 428 -66.68 18.65 0.74
CA GLU A 428 -67.74 19.15 -0.15
C GLU A 428 -68.90 18.15 -0.29
N GLU A 429 -68.61 16.85 -0.36
CA GLU A 429 -69.60 15.76 -0.36
C GLU A 429 -70.40 15.72 0.95
N LEU A 430 -69.71 15.73 2.10
CA LEU A 430 -70.36 15.73 3.42
C LEU A 430 -71.21 17.00 3.66
N GLU A 431 -70.76 18.16 3.20
CA GLU A 431 -71.53 19.40 3.28
C GLU A 431 -72.78 19.38 2.39
N ALA A 432 -72.70 18.74 1.22
CA ALA A 432 -73.86 18.52 0.35
C ALA A 432 -74.88 17.58 1.01
N ASP A 433 -74.42 16.47 1.59
CA ASP A 433 -75.26 15.53 2.33
C ASP A 433 -75.93 16.19 3.54
N GLN A 434 -75.19 17.01 4.28
CA GLN A 434 -75.74 17.79 5.39
C GLN A 434 -76.85 18.73 4.92
N ARG A 435 -76.63 19.47 3.82
CA ARG A 435 -77.65 20.36 3.25
C ARG A 435 -78.91 19.60 2.84
N ASN A 436 -78.77 18.45 2.18
CA ASN A 436 -79.90 17.60 1.80
C ASN A 436 -80.69 17.13 3.03
N SER A 437 -80.01 16.63 4.06
CA SER A 437 -80.62 16.23 5.34
C SER A 437 -81.35 17.40 6.03
N GLU A 438 -80.79 18.61 6.00
CA GLU A 438 -81.43 19.80 6.54
C GLU A 438 -82.71 20.19 5.76
N GLU A 439 -82.70 20.06 4.43
CA GLU A 439 -83.88 20.27 3.58
C GLU A 439 -84.97 19.22 3.82
N GLU A 440 -84.59 17.94 3.96
CA GLU A 440 -85.51 16.87 4.36
C GLU A 440 -86.13 17.16 5.72
N LYS A 441 -85.31 17.58 6.71
CA LYS A 441 -85.79 17.96 8.04
C LYS A 441 -86.75 19.15 7.99
N LYS A 442 -86.49 20.18 7.17
CA LYS A 442 -87.40 21.32 6.97
C LYS A 442 -88.73 20.84 6.37
N THR A 443 -88.66 19.98 5.36
CA THR A 443 -89.83 19.39 4.69
C THR A 443 -90.66 18.57 5.67
N LEU A 444 -90.04 17.70 6.46
CA LEU A 444 -90.70 16.91 7.51
C LEU A 444 -91.35 17.80 8.58
N ASN A 445 -90.68 18.88 9.01
CA ASN A 445 -91.25 19.84 9.96
C ASN A 445 -92.46 20.57 9.37
N GLN A 446 -92.43 20.93 8.08
CA GLN A 446 -93.57 21.56 7.42
C GLN A 446 -94.76 20.60 7.32
N LEU A 447 -94.52 19.34 6.94
CA LEU A 447 -95.55 18.28 6.92
C LEU A 447 -96.14 18.04 8.32
N LEU A 448 -95.31 18.01 9.36
CA LEU A 448 -95.76 17.87 10.74
C LEU A 448 -96.67 19.02 11.16
N ARG A 449 -96.32 20.27 10.83
CA ARG A 449 -97.17 21.45 11.11
C ARG A 449 -98.52 21.35 10.40
N LEU A 450 -98.53 20.96 9.12
CA LEU A 450 -99.76 20.75 8.36
C LEU A 450 -100.63 19.65 8.97
N ALA A 451 -100.04 18.53 9.39
CA ALA A 451 -100.76 17.43 10.04
C ALA A 451 -101.37 17.85 11.39
N ILE A 452 -100.62 18.62 12.21
CA ILE A 452 -101.14 19.19 13.47
C ILE A 452 -102.32 20.13 13.17
N GLN A 453 -102.21 20.99 12.16
CA GLN A 453 -103.29 21.90 11.79
C GLN A 453 -104.54 21.15 11.32
N GLN A 454 -104.38 20.16 10.44
CA GLN A 454 -105.48 19.28 10.02
C GLN A 454 -106.13 18.57 11.22
N LYS A 455 -105.33 18.02 12.15
CA LYS A 455 -105.83 17.40 13.38
C LYS A 455 -106.62 18.39 14.23
N LEU A 456 -106.14 19.62 14.41
CA LEU A 456 -106.84 20.65 15.18
C LEU A 456 -108.19 21.02 14.53
N THR A 457 -108.23 21.20 13.21
CA THR A 457 -109.49 21.45 12.47
C THR A 457 -110.47 20.31 12.62
N LEU A 458 -110.02 19.06 12.44
CA LEU A 458 -110.88 17.88 12.65
C LEU A 458 -111.39 17.80 14.10
N THR A 459 -110.52 18.09 15.09
CA THR A 459 -110.92 18.12 16.51
C THR A 459 -111.96 19.21 16.76
N GLN A 460 -111.79 20.40 16.18
CA GLN A 460 -112.74 21.51 16.31
C GLN A 460 -114.10 21.17 15.68
N VAL A 461 -114.10 20.55 14.48
CA VAL A 461 -115.32 20.07 13.84
C VAL A 461 -115.98 18.98 14.68
N SER A 462 -115.21 18.02 15.19
CA SER A 462 -115.72 16.98 16.09
C SER A 462 -116.34 17.57 17.35
N CYS A 463 -115.69 18.54 18.00
CA CYS A 463 -116.26 19.25 19.16
C CYS A 463 -117.58 19.95 18.80
N ARG A 464 -117.64 20.61 17.63
CA ARG A 464 -118.86 21.29 17.17
C ARG A 464 -120.01 20.30 16.94
N LEU A 465 -119.72 19.16 16.34
CA LEU A 465 -120.69 18.07 16.13
C LEU A 465 -121.17 17.50 17.48
N VAL A 466 -120.26 17.26 18.44
CA VAL A 466 -120.62 16.80 19.80
C VAL A 466 -121.49 17.84 20.52
N CYS A 467 -121.20 19.13 20.41
CA CYS A 467 -122.04 20.19 20.96
C CYS A 467 -123.44 20.19 20.32
N GLN A 468 -123.54 20.05 18.99
CA GLN A 468 -124.82 19.96 18.28
C GLN A 468 -125.63 18.71 18.67
N ASP A 469 -124.95 17.58 18.93
CA ASP A 469 -125.59 16.34 19.36
C ASP A 469 -126.10 16.47 20.81
N GLN A 470 -125.35 17.10 21.71
CA GLN A 470 -125.80 17.42 23.07
C GLN A 470 -126.98 18.39 23.08
N ASP A 471 -126.98 19.41 22.22
CA ASP A 471 -128.10 20.34 22.07
C ASP A 471 -129.34 19.65 21.48
N SER A 472 -129.15 18.70 20.55
CA SER A 472 -130.23 17.87 20.02
C SER A 472 -130.80 16.90 21.06
N GLN A 473 -129.95 16.31 21.93
CA GLN A 473 -130.38 15.50 23.07
C GLN A 473 -131.11 16.34 24.14
N ARG A 474 -130.66 17.58 24.42
CA ARG A 474 -131.37 18.54 25.29
C ARG A 474 -132.70 19.01 24.68
N GLY A 475 -132.75 19.22 23.37
CA GLY A 475 -133.97 19.50 22.62
C GLY A 475 -134.97 18.34 22.68
N CYS A 476 -134.50 17.09 22.61
CA CYS A 476 -135.36 15.91 22.82
C CYS A 476 -135.83 15.77 24.27
N HIS A 477 -135.01 16.11 25.27
CA HIS A 477 -135.44 16.18 26.68
C HIS A 477 -136.50 17.27 26.91
N ASN A 478 -136.37 18.43 26.26
CA ASN A 478 -137.37 19.50 26.34
C ASN A 478 -138.65 19.18 25.53
N PHE A 479 -138.58 18.39 24.47
CA PHE A 479 -139.76 17.93 23.74
C PHE A 479 -140.58 16.90 24.55
N VAL A 480 -139.95 16.17 25.48
CA VAL A 480 -140.66 15.33 26.45
C VAL A 480 -141.29 16.17 27.58
N LEU A 481 -140.75 17.36 27.88
CA LEU A 481 -141.29 18.26 28.92
C LEU A 481 -142.36 19.26 28.41
N TRP A 482 -142.63 19.32 27.11
CA TRP A 482 -143.70 20.15 26.52
C TRP A 482 -145.02 19.38 26.26
N LYS A 483 -145.11 18.14 26.77
CA LYS A 483 -146.34 17.36 26.88
C LYS A 483 -146.61 17.07 28.37
N ASN A 484 -147.06 18.08 29.11
CA ASN A 484 -147.90 17.94 30.30
C ASN A 484 -148.49 19.30 30.67
#